data_AF-C8ZJU8-F1
#
_entry.id   AF-C8ZJU8-F1
#
_cell.length_a   1.000
_cell.length_b   1.000
_cell.length_c   1.000
_cell.angle_alpha   90.00
_cell.angle_beta   90.00
_cell.angle_gamma   90.00
#
_symmetry.space_group_name_H-M   'P 1'
#
loop_
_entity.id
_entity.type
_entity.pdbx_description
1 polymer ?
#
loop_
_entity_poly.entity_id
_entity_poly.type
_entity_poly.pdbx_seq_one_letter_code
_entity_poly.pdbx_strand_id
1 'polypeptide(L)'
;LLIDNVEELLPVVYTPTVGEACQKYGSIYRRPQGLYISLKDKGKILEVLKNWPERSIQVTVVTDGEPILGLGDLGCQGMGIPVGKLSLYTALGGVRPSACLPITIDVGTNTQSLPDDEFYIGLRRRRATGEEYHELLEEFMTAVKQNYGEKVLTQFEDFANHNAFDLLEKYRESHLVFNDDIQGTASVVLAGLLAALKVVGGTLADHTYLFLGAGEAGTGIAELIALEMSKHSGSPIEECRPKIWLMDSKGLIVASRKDSLQAFKKPWAHEHEPVETLLEAVQSLKPTVLIGTSGKGGTFTKDVVEAMGAQNDKPVIFALSNPTSHSECTAEQAYTWTQGRAVFASGSPFHSVELYGKLLVPGQS
;
A
#
# COMPACT_ATOMS: atom_id res chain seq x y z
N LEU A 1 -0.61 -4.67 27.36
CA LEU A 1 -1.65 -5.44 26.64
C LEU A 1 -1.27 -5.64 25.17
N LEU A 2 -1.35 -4.63 24.30
CA LEU A 2 -1.02 -4.80 22.87
C LEU A 2 0.41 -5.28 22.64
N ILE A 3 1.39 -4.68 23.34
CA ILE A 3 2.81 -5.09 23.28
C ILE A 3 2.98 -6.56 23.70
N ASP A 4 2.31 -6.97 24.78
CA ASP A 4 2.48 -8.30 25.37
C ASP A 4 1.77 -9.41 24.58
N ASN A 5 0.82 -9.06 23.69
CA ASN A 5 -0.02 -10.02 22.95
C ASN A 5 -0.15 -9.62 21.47
N VAL A 6 0.94 -9.16 20.88
CA VAL A 6 0.92 -8.54 19.54
C VAL A 6 0.37 -9.48 18.47
N GLU A 7 0.76 -10.76 18.45
CA GLU A 7 0.31 -11.71 17.43
C GLU A 7 -1.21 -11.96 17.48
N GLU A 8 -1.79 -12.01 18.67
CA GLU A 8 -3.22 -12.23 18.88
C GLU A 8 -4.04 -10.96 18.59
N LEU A 9 -3.53 -9.80 18.99
CA LEU A 9 -4.28 -8.55 18.96
C LEU A 9 -4.08 -7.75 17.66
N LEU A 10 -3.00 -7.98 16.91
CA LEU A 10 -2.75 -7.26 15.65
C LEU A 10 -3.90 -7.44 14.65
N PRO A 11 -4.46 -8.64 14.43
CA PRO A 11 -5.63 -8.82 13.56
C PRO A 11 -6.91 -8.10 14.04
N VAL A 12 -6.97 -7.73 15.33
CA VAL A 12 -8.11 -7.04 15.95
C VAL A 12 -7.96 -5.52 15.86
N VAL A 13 -6.78 -4.98 16.17
CA VAL A 13 -6.53 -3.53 16.19
C VAL A 13 -6.07 -2.98 14.83
N TYR A 14 -5.70 -3.87 13.92
CA TYR A 14 -5.24 -3.55 12.58
C TYR A 14 -5.90 -4.46 11.54
N THR A 15 -5.25 -4.76 10.41
CA THR A 15 -5.85 -5.55 9.33
C THR A 15 -6.09 -7.01 9.77
N PRO A 16 -7.26 -7.61 9.45
CA PRO A 16 -8.33 -7.06 8.60
C PRO A 16 -9.41 -6.26 9.33
N THR A 17 -9.53 -6.37 10.66
CA THR A 17 -10.68 -5.84 11.43
C THR A 17 -10.80 -4.32 11.37
N VAL A 18 -9.67 -3.60 11.27
CA VAL A 18 -9.68 -2.12 11.12
C VAL A 18 -10.43 -1.67 9.86
N GLY A 19 -10.39 -2.45 8.78
CA GLY A 19 -11.14 -2.14 7.55
C GLY A 19 -12.66 -2.26 7.76
N GLU A 20 -13.11 -3.32 8.44
CA GLU A 20 -14.53 -3.46 8.83
C GLU A 20 -14.96 -2.34 9.79
N ALA A 21 -14.09 -1.96 10.72
CA ALA A 21 -14.33 -0.84 11.62
C ALA A 21 -14.50 0.47 10.84
N CYS A 22 -13.71 0.72 9.78
CA CYS A 22 -13.89 1.87 8.89
C CYS A 22 -15.21 1.80 8.10
N GLN A 23 -15.65 0.63 7.62
CA GLN A 23 -16.95 0.51 6.94
C GLN A 23 -18.13 0.85 7.87
N LYS A 24 -18.02 0.47 9.15
CA LYS A 24 -19.07 0.65 10.16
C LYS A 24 -18.85 1.85 11.08
N TYR A 25 -17.87 2.71 10.79
CA TYR A 25 -17.30 3.66 11.74
C TYR A 25 -18.35 4.58 12.38
N GLY A 26 -19.29 5.09 11.58
CA GLY A 26 -20.39 5.92 12.08
C GLY A 26 -21.29 5.20 13.09
N SER A 27 -21.69 3.96 12.79
CA SER A 27 -22.58 3.15 13.63
C SER A 27 -21.92 2.69 14.95
N ILE A 28 -20.59 2.50 14.95
CA ILE A 28 -19.82 2.05 16.12
C ILE A 28 -19.18 3.20 16.89
N TYR A 29 -19.39 4.46 16.47
CA TYR A 29 -18.76 5.62 17.07
C TYR A 29 -19.15 5.74 18.56
N ARG A 30 -18.15 5.97 19.42
CA ARG A 30 -18.33 6.06 20.89
C ARG A 30 -17.57 7.22 21.49
N ARG A 31 -16.26 7.27 21.31
CA ARG A 31 -15.39 8.35 21.80
C ARG A 31 -14.60 8.91 20.62
N PRO A 32 -14.46 10.24 20.50
CA PRO A 32 -13.68 10.84 19.43
C PRO A 32 -12.20 10.43 19.56
N GLN A 33 -11.61 10.05 18.43
CA GLN A 33 -10.18 9.79 18.27
C GLN A 33 -9.69 10.55 17.04
N GLY A 34 -8.52 11.16 17.14
CA GLY A 34 -7.93 11.95 16.06
C GLY A 34 -8.58 13.32 15.86
N LEU A 35 -8.14 13.99 14.81
CA LEU A 35 -8.56 15.33 14.43
C LEU A 35 -9.13 15.30 13.01
N TYR A 36 -10.29 15.92 12.83
CA TYR A 36 -10.97 15.99 11.54
C TYR A 36 -10.83 17.40 10.98
N ILE A 37 -10.39 17.51 9.74
CA ILE A 37 -10.26 18.77 9.01
C ILE A 37 -11.07 18.62 7.73
N SER A 38 -12.04 19.49 7.51
CA SER A 38 -12.95 19.39 6.37
C SER A 38 -12.84 20.60 5.45
N LEU A 39 -13.51 20.53 4.29
CA LEU A 39 -13.64 21.69 3.40
C LEU A 39 -14.29 22.91 4.08
N LYS A 40 -15.04 22.73 5.17
CA LYS A 40 -15.64 23.83 5.93
C LYS A 40 -14.61 24.59 6.77
N ASP A 41 -13.44 24.01 6.98
CA ASP A 41 -12.37 24.56 7.82
C ASP A 41 -11.32 25.33 7.01
N LYS A 42 -11.51 25.44 5.68
CA LYS A 42 -10.65 26.22 4.80
C LYS A 42 -10.52 27.67 5.28
N GLY A 43 -9.28 28.15 5.33
CA GLY A 43 -8.87 29.44 5.91
C GLY A 43 -8.68 29.42 7.43
N LYS A 44 -8.93 28.30 8.10
CA LYS A 44 -8.90 28.17 9.57
C LYS A 44 -8.23 26.88 10.04
N ILE A 45 -7.51 26.15 9.19
CA ILE A 45 -6.94 24.85 9.57
C ILE A 45 -5.98 24.98 10.76
N LEU A 46 -5.20 26.06 10.82
CA LEU A 46 -4.32 26.33 11.96
C LEU A 46 -5.09 26.46 13.29
N GLU A 47 -6.30 27.04 13.26
CA GLU A 47 -7.15 27.15 14.45
C GLU A 47 -7.65 25.77 14.89
N VAL A 48 -8.04 24.92 13.93
CA VAL A 48 -8.44 23.53 14.18
C VAL A 48 -7.29 22.74 14.81
N LEU A 49 -6.06 22.85 14.28
CA LEU A 49 -4.87 22.21 14.85
C LEU A 49 -4.60 22.67 16.29
N LYS A 50 -4.83 23.95 16.61
CA LYS A 50 -4.63 24.50 17.97
C LYS A 50 -5.62 23.96 19.00
N ASN A 51 -6.74 23.40 18.58
CA ASN A 51 -7.69 22.72 19.48
C ASN A 51 -7.15 21.38 19.99
N TRP A 52 -6.16 20.78 19.31
CA TRP A 52 -5.51 19.57 19.81
C TRP A 52 -4.74 19.86 21.11
N PRO A 53 -4.95 19.07 22.19
CA PRO A 53 -4.41 19.40 23.51
C PRO A 53 -2.88 19.24 23.59
N GLU A 54 -2.32 18.29 22.83
CA GLU A 54 -0.88 18.05 22.83
C GLU A 54 -0.15 19.03 21.92
N ARG A 55 0.92 19.65 22.43
CA ARG A 55 1.68 20.69 21.70
C ARG A 55 2.93 20.16 21.01
N SER A 56 3.44 19.01 21.45
CA SER A 56 4.70 18.43 20.97
C SER A 56 4.44 17.20 20.09
N ILE A 57 3.70 17.41 19.00
CA ILE A 57 3.46 16.38 17.99
C ILE A 57 4.74 16.12 17.20
N GLN A 58 5.04 14.84 17.00
CA GLN A 58 6.21 14.37 16.26
C GLN A 58 5.82 13.54 15.04
N VAL A 59 4.69 12.82 15.11
CA VAL A 59 4.18 12.00 14.00
C VAL A 59 2.71 12.29 13.79
N THR A 60 2.36 12.67 12.56
CA THR A 60 1.00 12.69 12.07
C THR A 60 0.82 11.56 11.06
N VAL A 61 -0.30 10.86 11.14
CA VAL A 61 -0.76 9.97 10.07
C VAL A 61 -2.04 10.58 9.54
N VAL A 62 -2.08 10.85 8.24
CA VAL A 62 -3.18 11.55 7.59
C VAL A 62 -3.72 10.72 6.43
N THR A 63 -5.05 10.72 6.29
CA THR A 63 -5.76 10.10 5.16
C THR A 63 -6.89 11.01 4.69
N ASP A 64 -7.31 10.89 3.44
CA ASP A 64 -8.61 11.40 2.95
C ASP A 64 -9.65 10.30 2.75
N GLY A 65 -9.29 9.05 3.03
CA GLY A 65 -10.13 7.86 2.98
C GLY A 65 -10.63 7.45 1.60
N GLU A 66 -9.94 7.82 0.51
CA GLU A 66 -10.38 7.52 -0.86
C GLU A 66 -10.13 6.05 -1.28
N PRO A 67 -8.97 5.45 -1.00
CA PRO A 67 -8.84 3.99 -1.06
C PRO A 67 -8.46 3.39 0.30
N ILE A 68 -9.42 3.24 1.21
CA ILE A 68 -9.13 2.52 2.46
C ILE A 68 -8.88 1.04 2.14
N LEU A 69 -7.62 0.59 2.23
CA LEU A 69 -7.21 -0.76 1.85
C LEU A 69 -7.73 -1.13 0.44
N GLY A 70 -8.18 -2.38 0.23
CA GLY A 70 -8.95 -2.79 -0.94
C GLY A 70 -10.45 -2.47 -0.89
N LEU A 71 -10.93 -1.67 0.08
CA LEU A 71 -12.37 -1.46 0.32
C LEU A 71 -12.94 -0.23 -0.41
N GLY A 72 -12.07 0.60 -1.00
CA GLY A 72 -12.45 1.79 -1.75
C GLY A 72 -12.73 3.00 -0.87
N ASP A 73 -13.59 3.89 -1.37
CA ASP A 73 -13.83 5.20 -0.78
C ASP A 73 -14.76 5.10 0.44
N LEU A 74 -14.18 5.33 1.63
CA LEU A 74 -14.90 5.37 2.91
C LEU A 74 -14.99 6.78 3.50
N GLY A 75 -14.50 7.80 2.78
CA GLY A 75 -14.55 9.20 3.18
C GLY A 75 -14.03 9.44 4.60
N CYS A 76 -14.80 10.21 5.37
CA CYS A 76 -14.46 10.56 6.75
C CYS A 76 -14.37 9.35 7.71
N GLN A 77 -14.95 8.20 7.33
CA GLN A 77 -14.86 6.97 8.13
C GLN A 77 -13.47 6.29 8.03
N GLY A 78 -12.61 6.77 7.14
CA GLY A 78 -11.21 6.34 7.01
C GLY A 78 -10.36 6.59 8.26
N MET A 79 -10.80 7.41 9.22
CA MET A 79 -10.08 7.73 10.46
C MET A 79 -9.58 6.50 11.24
N GLY A 80 -10.26 5.36 11.14
CA GLY A 80 -9.81 4.11 11.76
C GLY A 80 -8.38 3.72 11.37
N ILE A 81 -7.94 4.02 10.14
CA ILE A 81 -6.60 3.68 9.65
C ILE A 81 -5.51 4.50 10.34
N PRO A 82 -5.51 5.86 10.31
CA PRO A 82 -4.54 6.65 11.08
C PRO A 82 -4.49 6.30 12.56
N VAL A 83 -5.64 6.01 13.18
CA VAL A 83 -5.71 5.60 14.60
C VAL A 83 -5.01 4.24 14.81
N GLY A 84 -5.29 3.26 13.94
CA GLY A 84 -4.64 1.95 13.97
C GLY A 84 -3.13 2.07 13.77
N LYS A 85 -2.67 2.79 12.74
CA LYS A 85 -1.25 3.00 12.44
C LYS A 85 -0.50 3.63 13.62
N LEU A 86 -1.03 4.69 14.22
CA LEU A 86 -0.37 5.36 15.34
C LEU A 86 -0.34 4.51 16.62
N SER A 87 -1.31 3.60 16.77
CA SER A 87 -1.25 2.58 17.82
C SER A 87 -0.07 1.62 17.61
N LEU A 88 0.25 1.26 16.36
CA LEU A 88 1.42 0.45 16.01
C LEU A 88 2.73 1.21 16.12
N TYR A 89 2.78 2.50 15.76
CA TYR A 89 3.93 3.37 16.04
C TYR A 89 4.32 3.35 17.52
N THR A 90 3.31 3.34 18.40
CA THR A 90 3.53 3.28 19.84
C THR A 90 3.95 1.87 20.28
N ALA A 91 3.17 0.85 19.91
CA ALA A 91 3.37 -0.51 20.41
C ALA A 91 4.62 -1.19 19.83
N LEU A 92 4.93 -0.96 18.56
CA LEU A 92 6.04 -1.60 17.85
C LEU A 92 7.26 -0.68 17.74
N GLY A 93 7.03 0.61 17.48
CA GLY A 93 8.09 1.60 17.28
C GLY A 93 8.53 2.35 18.54
N GLY A 94 7.81 2.19 19.66
CA GLY A 94 8.11 2.89 20.91
C GLY A 94 7.90 4.41 20.85
N VAL A 95 7.17 4.92 19.85
CA VAL A 95 6.83 6.34 19.76
C VAL A 95 5.85 6.71 20.87
N ARG A 96 6.05 7.86 21.51
CA ARG A 96 5.16 8.30 22.59
C ARG A 96 3.77 8.60 22.03
N PRO A 97 2.68 8.03 22.58
CA PRO A 97 1.34 8.24 22.04
C PRO A 97 0.88 9.70 22.13
N SER A 98 1.35 10.47 23.12
CA SER A 98 1.09 11.92 23.23
C SER A 98 1.78 12.74 22.14
N ALA A 99 2.72 12.16 21.40
CA ALA A 99 3.39 12.78 20.25
C ALA A 99 2.77 12.37 18.90
N CYS A 100 1.70 11.57 18.93
CA CYS A 100 1.02 11.04 17.76
C CYS A 100 -0.31 11.79 17.53
N LEU A 101 -0.58 12.17 16.28
CA LEU A 101 -1.81 12.84 15.89
C LEU A 101 -2.45 12.17 14.65
N PRO A 102 -3.54 11.40 14.82
CA PRO A 102 -4.29 10.86 13.69
C PRO A 102 -5.15 11.94 13.07
N ILE A 103 -5.14 12.07 11.74
CA ILE A 103 -5.87 13.11 11.00
C ILE A 103 -6.66 12.49 9.85
N THR A 104 -7.90 12.99 9.66
CA THR A 104 -8.67 12.73 8.44
C THR A 104 -9.03 14.06 7.78
N ILE A 105 -8.71 14.15 6.48
CA ILE A 105 -9.08 15.28 5.62
C ILE A 105 -10.40 14.93 4.92
N ASP A 106 -11.50 15.52 5.36
CA ASP A 106 -12.84 15.27 4.83
C ASP A 106 -13.19 16.24 3.70
N VAL A 107 -13.00 15.76 2.47
CA VAL A 107 -13.37 16.48 1.24
C VAL A 107 -14.69 15.97 0.63
N GLY A 108 -15.43 15.14 1.36
CA GLY A 108 -16.57 14.38 0.83
C GLY A 108 -16.21 12.94 0.45
N THR A 109 -17.15 12.23 -0.18
CA THR A 109 -16.98 10.84 -0.63
C THR A 109 -17.76 10.60 -1.92
N ASN A 110 -17.23 9.76 -2.80
CA ASN A 110 -17.87 9.32 -4.04
C ASN A 110 -18.73 8.05 -3.83
N THR A 111 -18.67 7.42 -2.66
CA THR A 111 -19.49 6.25 -2.32
C THR A 111 -20.87 6.69 -1.86
N GLN A 112 -21.86 6.64 -2.76
CA GLN A 112 -23.21 7.17 -2.52
C GLN A 112 -23.92 6.58 -1.29
N SER A 113 -23.67 5.32 -0.96
CA SER A 113 -24.30 4.68 0.21
C SER A 113 -23.88 5.31 1.54
N LEU A 114 -22.74 6.02 1.60
CA LEU A 114 -22.28 6.66 2.83
C LEU A 114 -23.06 7.95 3.12
N PRO A 115 -23.18 8.94 2.20
CA PRO A 115 -24.03 10.10 2.44
C PRO A 115 -25.51 9.79 2.67
N ASP A 116 -25.99 8.63 2.22
CA ASP A 116 -27.37 8.16 2.43
C ASP A 116 -27.56 7.49 3.81
N ASP A 117 -26.49 7.02 4.45
CA ASP A 117 -26.51 6.41 5.78
C ASP A 117 -26.74 7.48 6.86
N GLU A 118 -27.74 7.29 7.73
CA GLU A 118 -28.03 8.22 8.83
C GLU A 118 -26.86 8.37 9.81
N PHE A 119 -26.00 7.35 9.93
CA PHE A 119 -24.85 7.34 10.83
C PHE A 119 -23.56 7.87 10.21
N TYR A 120 -23.54 8.21 8.91
CA TYR A 120 -22.33 8.75 8.29
C TYR A 120 -21.90 10.07 8.94
N ILE A 121 -20.61 10.11 9.32
CA ILE A 121 -20.03 11.18 10.13
C ILE A 121 -19.39 12.31 9.32
N GLY A 122 -19.23 12.12 8.00
CA GLY A 122 -18.53 13.07 7.14
C GLY A 122 -19.44 14.07 6.42
N LEU A 123 -18.83 14.87 5.56
CA LEU A 123 -19.54 15.77 4.66
C LEU A 123 -20.39 14.96 3.66
N ARG A 124 -21.71 15.20 3.67
CA ARG A 124 -22.68 14.58 2.74
C ARG A 124 -22.63 15.26 1.37
N ARG A 125 -21.48 15.14 0.70
CA ARG A 125 -21.22 15.63 -0.66
C ARG A 125 -20.26 14.70 -1.38
N ARG A 126 -20.22 14.81 -2.71
CA ARG A 126 -19.13 14.22 -3.51
C ARG A 126 -17.79 14.86 -3.18
N ARG A 127 -16.71 14.10 -3.40
CA ARG A 127 -15.33 14.56 -3.20
C ARG A 127 -15.08 15.85 -3.97
N ALA A 128 -14.44 16.81 -3.32
CA ALA A 128 -13.81 17.92 -4.04
C ALA A 128 -12.66 17.39 -4.90
N THR A 129 -12.44 18.01 -6.05
CA THR A 129 -11.40 17.65 -7.01
C THR A 129 -10.71 18.90 -7.54
N GLY A 130 -9.52 18.76 -8.12
CA GLY A 130 -8.82 19.89 -8.72
C GLY A 130 -8.47 20.96 -7.68
N GLU A 131 -8.57 22.23 -8.05
CA GLU A 131 -8.09 23.36 -7.25
C GLU A 131 -8.65 23.38 -5.81
N GLU A 132 -9.95 23.12 -5.61
CA GLU A 132 -10.58 23.11 -4.27
C GLU A 132 -9.89 22.12 -3.31
N TYR A 133 -9.53 20.94 -3.81
CA TYR A 133 -8.82 19.89 -3.05
C TYR A 133 -7.38 20.29 -2.75
N HIS A 134 -6.67 20.77 -3.77
CA HIS A 134 -5.24 21.11 -3.64
C HIS A 134 -5.01 22.32 -2.73
N GLU A 135 -5.90 23.32 -2.77
CA GLU A 135 -5.82 24.48 -1.87
C GLU A 135 -6.01 24.08 -0.40
N LEU A 136 -6.91 23.13 -0.11
CA LEU A 136 -7.11 22.63 1.26
C LEU A 136 -5.86 21.87 1.76
N LEU A 137 -5.28 21.01 0.93
CA LEU A 137 -4.07 20.26 1.31
C LEU A 137 -2.84 21.15 1.45
N GLU A 138 -2.71 22.18 0.61
CA GLU A 138 -1.65 23.18 0.75
C GLU A 138 -1.76 23.94 2.07
N GLU A 139 -2.97 24.40 2.41
CA GLU A 139 -3.24 25.05 3.69
C GLU A 139 -2.94 24.10 4.86
N PHE A 140 -3.36 22.84 4.75
CA PHE A 140 -3.10 21.82 5.76
C PHE A 140 -1.61 21.61 6.01
N MET A 141 -0.83 21.34 4.96
CA MET A 141 0.61 21.10 5.07
C MET A 141 1.34 22.32 5.64
N THR A 142 0.97 23.51 5.16
CA THR A 142 1.49 24.79 5.69
C THR A 142 1.16 24.95 7.18
N ALA A 143 -0.08 24.68 7.58
CA ALA A 143 -0.52 24.82 8.96
C ALA A 143 0.14 23.79 9.90
N VAL A 144 0.35 22.55 9.43
CA VAL A 144 1.08 21.51 10.17
C VAL A 144 2.52 21.95 10.45
N LYS A 145 3.23 22.41 9.42
CA LYS A 145 4.60 22.93 9.59
C LYS A 145 4.63 24.16 10.50
N GLN A 146 3.69 25.09 10.33
CA GLN A 146 3.63 26.30 11.15
C GLN A 146 3.37 25.98 12.63
N ASN A 147 2.54 24.98 12.92
CA ASN A 147 2.13 24.66 14.29
C ASN A 147 3.12 23.74 15.01
N TYR A 148 3.73 22.78 14.30
CA TYR A 148 4.56 21.73 14.90
C TYR A 148 6.05 21.80 14.49
N GLY A 149 6.41 22.64 13.52
CA GLY A 149 7.78 22.88 13.06
C GLY A 149 8.27 21.90 11.99
N GLU A 150 9.48 22.14 11.49
CA GLU A 150 10.07 21.43 10.33
C GLU A 150 10.33 19.92 10.54
N LYS A 151 10.33 19.47 11.80
CA LYS A 151 10.71 18.09 12.15
C LYS A 151 9.53 17.16 12.38
N VAL A 152 8.30 17.66 12.25
CA VAL A 152 7.11 16.82 12.35
C VAL A 152 7.07 15.89 11.14
N LEU A 153 6.94 14.58 11.39
CA LEU A 153 6.71 13.60 10.34
C LEU A 153 5.23 13.64 9.94
N THR A 154 4.97 13.78 8.65
CA THR A 154 3.63 13.59 8.06
C THR A 154 3.64 12.35 7.19
N GLN A 155 3.03 11.28 7.71
CA GLN A 155 2.76 10.06 6.96
C GLN A 155 1.43 10.19 6.24
N PHE A 156 1.48 10.15 4.90
CA PHE A 156 0.30 9.96 4.07
C PHE A 156 -0.09 8.49 4.03
N GLU A 157 -1.39 8.23 4.15
CA GLU A 157 -1.95 6.89 4.20
C GLU A 157 -3.28 6.83 3.43
N ASP A 158 -3.47 5.78 2.64
CA ASP A 158 -4.72 5.48 1.92
C ASP A 158 -5.24 6.71 1.16
N PHE A 159 -4.39 7.29 0.29
CA PHE A 159 -4.76 8.30 -0.71
C PHE A 159 -4.88 7.63 -2.08
N ALA A 160 -5.74 8.12 -2.97
CA ALA A 160 -5.81 7.54 -4.31
C ALA A 160 -4.52 7.76 -5.10
N ASN A 161 -4.08 6.75 -5.87
CA ASN A 161 -2.86 6.74 -6.70
C ASN A 161 -2.39 8.10 -7.21
N HIS A 162 -3.25 8.83 -7.93
CA HIS A 162 -2.88 10.13 -8.48
C HIS A 162 -2.51 11.16 -7.38
N ASN A 163 -3.33 11.29 -6.35
CA ASN A 163 -3.07 12.17 -5.21
C ASN A 163 -1.86 11.70 -4.40
N ALA A 164 -1.72 10.39 -4.13
CA ALA A 164 -0.60 9.86 -3.37
C ALA A 164 0.76 10.22 -3.99
N PHE A 165 0.91 10.03 -5.31
CA PHE A 165 2.13 10.42 -6.03
C PHE A 165 2.34 11.93 -6.07
N ASP A 166 1.30 12.71 -6.39
CA ASP A 166 1.40 14.17 -6.49
C ASP A 166 1.76 14.80 -5.14
N LEU A 167 1.18 14.32 -4.04
CA LEU A 167 1.46 14.78 -2.69
C LEU A 167 2.88 14.44 -2.24
N LEU A 168 3.32 13.20 -2.47
CA LEU A 168 4.67 12.78 -2.13
C LEU A 168 5.71 13.60 -2.89
N GLU A 169 5.52 13.76 -4.21
CA GLU A 169 6.47 14.51 -5.05
C GLU A 169 6.49 16.00 -4.68
N LYS A 170 5.32 16.60 -4.41
CA LYS A 170 5.22 18.01 -4.05
C LYS A 170 5.85 18.32 -2.68
N TYR A 171 5.64 17.46 -1.67
CA TYR A 171 6.00 17.78 -0.30
C TYR A 171 7.32 17.18 0.19
N ARG A 172 7.91 16.20 -0.51
CA ARG A 172 9.19 15.55 -0.10
C ARG A 172 10.38 16.47 0.05
N GLU A 173 10.44 17.58 -0.70
CA GLU A 173 11.56 18.54 -0.61
C GLU A 173 11.33 19.61 0.46
N SER A 174 10.06 19.85 0.82
CA SER A 174 9.68 20.92 1.72
C SER A 174 9.33 20.43 3.12
N HIS A 175 8.90 19.19 3.30
CA HIS A 175 8.43 18.63 4.57
C HIS A 175 9.06 17.26 4.83
N LEU A 176 9.15 16.86 6.10
CA LEU A 176 9.45 15.48 6.44
C LEU A 176 8.19 14.64 6.21
N VAL A 177 8.05 14.12 4.99
CA VAL A 177 6.92 13.28 4.58
C VAL A 177 7.34 11.86 4.27
N PHE A 178 6.38 10.97 4.42
CA PHE A 178 6.49 9.55 4.10
C PHE A 178 5.12 9.10 3.58
N ASN A 179 5.06 8.22 2.59
CA ASN A 179 3.84 7.54 2.20
C ASN A 179 4.04 6.04 2.41
N ASP A 180 3.24 5.42 3.26
CA ASP A 180 3.43 4.01 3.64
C ASP A 180 3.05 3.06 2.50
N ASP A 181 1.98 3.36 1.78
CA ASP A 181 1.48 2.56 0.66
C ASP A 181 2.49 2.47 -0.49
N ILE A 182 3.24 3.55 -0.75
CA ILE A 182 4.31 3.62 -1.75
C ILE A 182 5.64 3.13 -1.17
N GLN A 183 6.14 3.79 -0.12
CA GLN A 183 7.53 3.63 0.34
C GLN A 183 7.66 2.54 1.40
N GLY A 184 6.69 2.43 2.32
CA GLY A 184 6.66 1.38 3.34
C GLY A 184 6.50 0.00 2.72
N THR A 185 5.51 -0.15 1.84
CA THR A 185 5.28 -1.38 1.06
C THR A 185 6.50 -1.75 0.23
N ALA A 186 7.13 -0.79 -0.46
CA ALA A 186 8.35 -1.04 -1.22
C ALA A 186 9.47 -1.59 -0.33
N SER A 187 9.68 -1.00 0.84
CA SER A 187 10.72 -1.38 1.80
C SER A 187 10.53 -2.81 2.31
N VAL A 188 9.33 -3.16 2.79
CA VAL A 188 9.08 -4.51 3.34
C VAL A 188 9.13 -5.58 2.27
N VAL A 189 8.66 -5.30 1.05
CA VAL A 189 8.73 -6.25 -0.06
C VAL A 189 10.17 -6.46 -0.52
N LEU A 190 10.98 -5.40 -0.61
CA LEU A 190 12.40 -5.54 -0.90
C LEU A 190 13.10 -6.38 0.18
N ALA A 191 12.80 -6.15 1.46
CA ALA A 191 13.32 -6.97 2.55
C ALA A 191 12.92 -8.46 2.41
N GLY A 192 11.67 -8.73 2.04
CA GLY A 192 11.16 -10.07 1.72
C GLY A 192 11.90 -10.72 0.54
N LEU A 193 12.16 -9.96 -0.53
CA LEU A 193 12.92 -10.44 -1.68
C LEU A 193 14.37 -10.75 -1.30
N LEU A 194 15.05 -9.87 -0.58
CA LEU A 194 16.41 -10.11 -0.08
C LEU A 194 16.49 -11.33 0.84
N ALA A 195 15.45 -11.59 1.64
CA ALA A 195 15.33 -12.81 2.42
C ALA A 195 15.11 -14.05 1.53
N ALA A 196 14.25 -13.95 0.52
CA ALA A 196 13.98 -15.02 -0.43
C ALA A 196 15.23 -15.41 -1.23
N LEU A 197 16.09 -14.45 -1.61
CA LEU A 197 17.38 -14.70 -2.29
C LEU A 197 18.30 -15.62 -1.49
N LYS A 198 18.22 -15.66 -0.16
CA LYS A 198 18.99 -16.61 0.66
C LYS A 198 18.54 -18.06 0.46
N VAL A 199 17.33 -18.28 -0.05
CA VAL A 199 16.73 -19.60 -0.29
C VAL A 199 16.82 -19.99 -1.77
N VAL A 200 16.60 -19.04 -2.67
CA VAL A 200 16.61 -19.28 -4.13
C VAL A 200 17.99 -19.10 -4.78
N GLY A 201 18.90 -18.39 -4.10
CA GLY A 201 20.23 -18.06 -4.61
C GLY A 201 20.23 -16.85 -5.56
N GLY A 202 21.43 -16.40 -5.95
CA GLY A 202 21.59 -15.26 -6.85
C GLY A 202 21.48 -13.89 -6.17
N THR A 203 21.47 -12.86 -7.01
CA THR A 203 21.33 -11.44 -6.66
C THR A 203 20.05 -10.88 -7.28
N LEU A 204 19.58 -9.71 -6.84
CA LEU A 204 18.39 -9.08 -7.44
C LEU A 204 18.49 -8.93 -8.97
N ALA A 205 19.70 -8.68 -9.50
CA ALA A 205 19.93 -8.53 -10.93
C ALA A 205 19.81 -9.84 -11.73
N ASP A 206 19.84 -11.00 -11.08
CA ASP A 206 19.71 -12.32 -11.72
C ASP A 206 18.24 -12.69 -11.99
N HIS A 207 17.29 -11.97 -11.38
CA HIS A 207 15.87 -12.27 -11.45
C HIS A 207 15.11 -11.41 -12.48
N THR A 208 14.02 -11.98 -12.99
CA THR A 208 13.02 -11.28 -13.82
C THR A 208 11.74 -11.18 -13.00
N TYR A 209 11.23 -9.97 -12.85
CA TYR A 209 10.10 -9.64 -12.00
C TYR A 209 8.87 -9.36 -12.85
N LEU A 210 7.74 -9.95 -12.47
CA LEU A 210 6.44 -9.63 -13.04
C LEU A 210 5.48 -9.20 -11.94
N PHE A 211 4.88 -8.04 -12.11
CA PHE A 211 3.87 -7.50 -11.20
C PHE A 211 2.48 -7.59 -11.83
N LEU A 212 1.51 -8.07 -11.07
CA LEU A 212 0.09 -7.83 -11.34
C LEU A 212 -0.40 -6.66 -10.50
N GLY A 213 -0.62 -5.51 -11.13
CA GLY A 213 -0.93 -4.25 -10.49
C GLY A 213 0.20 -3.24 -10.68
N ALA A 214 -0.15 -2.09 -11.26
CA ALA A 214 0.79 -1.01 -11.55
C ALA A 214 0.32 0.33 -10.97
N GLY A 215 -0.15 0.30 -9.71
CA GLY A 215 -0.47 1.47 -8.89
C GLY A 215 0.69 1.86 -7.98
N GLU A 216 0.37 2.51 -6.85
CA GLU A 216 1.30 2.93 -5.79
C GLU A 216 2.26 1.82 -5.37
N ALA A 217 1.74 0.73 -4.81
CA ALA A 217 2.56 -0.37 -4.33
C ALA A 217 3.41 -0.98 -5.45
N GLY A 218 2.80 -1.36 -6.58
CA GLY A 218 3.52 -2.04 -7.67
C GLY A 218 4.68 -1.22 -8.24
N THR A 219 4.45 0.08 -8.50
CA THR A 219 5.51 0.95 -9.05
C THR A 219 6.52 1.41 -8.00
N GLY A 220 6.09 1.61 -6.74
CA GLY A 220 7.00 1.90 -5.62
C GLY A 220 7.96 0.74 -5.33
N ILE A 221 7.44 -0.49 -5.26
CA ILE A 221 8.26 -1.70 -5.10
C ILE A 221 9.23 -1.83 -6.28
N ALA A 222 8.74 -1.74 -7.52
CA ALA A 222 9.56 -1.85 -8.71
C ALA A 222 10.72 -0.85 -8.71
N GLU A 223 10.45 0.41 -8.34
CA GLU A 223 11.47 1.46 -8.28
C GLU A 223 12.50 1.17 -7.18
N LEU A 224 12.10 0.68 -6.01
CA LEU A 224 13.03 0.37 -4.93
C LEU A 224 13.91 -0.85 -5.25
N ILE A 225 13.37 -1.87 -5.93
CA ILE A 225 14.17 -2.99 -6.46
C ILE A 225 15.18 -2.47 -7.48
N ALA A 226 14.76 -1.62 -8.43
CA ALA A 226 15.67 -1.03 -9.42
C ALA A 226 16.76 -0.17 -8.78
N LEU A 227 16.41 0.62 -7.75
CA LEU A 227 17.36 1.42 -7.00
C LEU A 227 18.38 0.54 -6.27
N GLU A 228 17.94 -0.53 -5.60
CA GLU A 228 18.83 -1.43 -4.89
C GLU A 228 19.78 -2.16 -5.86
N MET A 229 19.27 -2.61 -7.01
CA MET A 229 20.09 -3.17 -8.09
C MET A 229 21.16 -2.15 -8.56
N SER A 230 20.76 -0.90 -8.80
CA SER A 230 21.64 0.19 -9.20
C SER A 230 22.71 0.49 -8.16
N LYS A 231 22.36 0.52 -6.87
CA LYS A 231 23.31 0.72 -5.76
C LYS A 231 24.32 -0.42 -5.67
N HIS A 232 23.88 -1.65 -5.89
CA HIS A 232 24.76 -2.82 -5.85
C HIS A 232 25.69 -2.94 -7.06
N SER A 233 25.21 -2.62 -8.27
CA SER A 233 26.01 -2.73 -9.50
C SER A 233 26.84 -1.48 -9.81
N GLY A 234 26.42 -0.31 -9.30
CA GLY A 234 26.94 0.99 -9.70
C GLY A 234 26.40 1.51 -11.04
N SER A 235 25.48 0.79 -11.69
CA SER A 235 24.85 1.19 -12.96
C SER A 235 23.78 2.27 -12.73
N PRO A 236 23.46 3.09 -13.74
CA PRO A 236 22.25 3.93 -13.73
C PRO A 236 20.99 3.10 -13.46
N ILE A 237 20.01 3.70 -12.76
CA ILE A 237 18.77 3.00 -12.38
C ILE A 237 17.96 2.55 -13.61
N GLU A 238 18.05 3.29 -14.71
CA GLU A 238 17.40 3.00 -15.98
C GLU A 238 17.88 1.66 -16.56
N GLU A 239 19.14 1.29 -16.36
CA GLU A 239 19.70 0.01 -16.79
C GLU A 239 19.24 -1.17 -15.92
N CYS A 240 18.67 -0.88 -14.75
CA CYS A 240 18.17 -1.89 -13.79
C CYS A 240 16.68 -2.20 -14.01
N ARG A 241 15.94 -1.34 -14.73
CA ARG A 241 14.49 -1.54 -15.02
C ARG A 241 14.13 -2.64 -16.05
N PRO A 242 14.95 -3.01 -17.06
CA PRO A 242 14.53 -3.90 -18.15
C PRO A 242 14.08 -5.32 -17.76
N LYS A 243 14.40 -5.77 -16.55
CA LYS A 243 13.95 -7.07 -16.00
C LYS A 243 12.71 -6.96 -15.12
N ILE A 244 12.16 -5.75 -14.95
CA ILE A 244 10.98 -5.49 -14.12
C ILE A 244 9.80 -5.14 -15.02
N TRP A 245 8.80 -6.00 -15.01
CA TRP A 245 7.61 -5.92 -15.84
C TRP A 245 6.37 -5.71 -14.98
N LEU A 246 5.48 -4.83 -15.42
CA LEU A 246 4.26 -4.52 -14.70
C LEU A 246 3.04 -4.70 -15.61
N MET A 247 1.96 -5.23 -15.05
CA MET A 247 0.68 -5.40 -15.72
C MET A 247 -0.39 -4.55 -15.04
N ASP A 248 -1.17 -3.80 -15.81
CA ASP A 248 -2.33 -3.08 -15.30
C ASP A 248 -3.65 -3.66 -15.84
N SER A 249 -4.77 -2.97 -15.60
CA SER A 249 -6.09 -3.45 -16.02
C SER A 249 -6.27 -3.60 -17.53
N LYS A 250 -5.33 -3.11 -18.35
CA LYS A 250 -5.34 -3.23 -19.81
C LYS A 250 -4.22 -4.16 -20.33
N GLY A 251 -3.59 -4.96 -19.46
CA GLY A 251 -2.51 -5.87 -19.82
C GLY A 251 -1.12 -5.33 -19.52
N LEU A 252 -0.11 -5.92 -20.17
CA LEU A 252 1.31 -5.62 -19.94
C LEU A 252 1.65 -4.17 -20.31
N ILE A 253 2.44 -3.51 -19.46
CA ILE A 253 2.96 -2.18 -19.71
C ILE A 253 4.13 -2.30 -20.69
N VAL A 254 3.92 -1.82 -21.91
CA VAL A 254 4.88 -1.94 -23.03
C VAL A 254 5.00 -0.63 -23.80
N ALA A 255 6.08 -0.46 -24.55
CA ALA A 255 6.43 0.75 -25.28
C ALA A 255 5.30 1.23 -26.23
N SER A 256 4.61 0.31 -26.90
CA SER A 256 3.48 0.64 -27.80
C SER A 256 2.29 1.29 -27.10
N ARG A 257 2.20 1.21 -25.76
CA ARG A 257 1.15 1.84 -24.95
C ARG A 257 1.55 3.19 -24.35
N LYS A 258 2.81 3.62 -24.49
CA LYS A 258 3.43 4.71 -23.71
C LYS A 258 2.66 6.04 -23.70
N ASP A 259 2.01 6.39 -24.81
CA ASP A 259 1.23 7.63 -24.94
C ASP A 259 -0.06 7.63 -24.10
N SER A 260 -0.61 6.44 -23.84
CA SER A 260 -1.83 6.26 -23.03
C SER A 260 -1.56 6.05 -21.53
N LEU A 261 -0.28 5.95 -21.15
CA LEU A 261 0.14 5.67 -19.77
C LEU A 261 0.28 6.95 -18.94
N GLN A 262 -0.09 6.83 -17.67
CA GLN A 262 0.25 7.81 -16.65
C GLN A 262 1.77 7.94 -16.52
N ALA A 263 2.27 9.12 -16.14
CA ALA A 263 3.70 9.42 -16.13
C ALA A 263 4.53 8.39 -15.33
N PHE A 264 4.07 8.01 -14.13
CA PHE A 264 4.74 7.05 -13.26
C PHE A 264 4.81 5.61 -13.82
N LYS A 265 4.00 5.27 -14.83
CA LYS A 265 4.04 3.96 -15.52
C LYS A 265 5.02 3.94 -16.69
N LYS A 266 5.35 5.10 -17.27
CA LYS A 266 6.18 5.19 -18.49
C LYS A 266 7.60 4.62 -18.35
N PRO A 267 8.28 4.69 -17.19
CA PRO A 267 9.59 4.08 -17.00
C PRO A 267 9.62 2.55 -17.15
N TRP A 268 8.46 1.91 -17.04
CA TRP A 268 8.30 0.45 -17.09
C TRP A 268 7.80 -0.06 -18.45
N ALA A 269 7.59 0.85 -19.40
CA ALA A 269 7.08 0.55 -20.74
C ALA A 269 8.23 0.16 -21.67
N HIS A 270 8.70 -1.08 -21.51
CA HIS A 270 9.78 -1.66 -22.31
C HIS A 270 9.28 -2.15 -23.68
N GLU A 271 10.20 -2.38 -24.61
CA GLU A 271 9.88 -3.02 -25.90
C GLU A 271 9.47 -4.48 -25.68
N HIS A 272 8.21 -4.80 -25.99
CA HIS A 272 7.64 -6.14 -25.98
C HIS A 272 6.29 -6.12 -26.70
N GLU A 273 5.86 -7.25 -27.26
CA GLU A 273 4.53 -7.39 -27.83
C GLU A 273 3.45 -7.17 -26.75
N PRO A 274 2.29 -6.56 -27.08
CA PRO A 274 1.18 -6.45 -26.14
C PRO A 274 0.73 -7.84 -25.66
N VAL A 275 0.51 -7.96 -24.35
CA VAL A 275 -0.02 -9.17 -23.70
C VAL A 275 -1.18 -8.78 -22.81
N GLU A 276 -2.32 -9.46 -22.95
CA GLU A 276 -3.55 -9.10 -22.24
C GLU A 276 -3.70 -9.82 -20.90
N THR A 277 -3.27 -11.09 -20.83
CA THR A 277 -3.50 -11.92 -19.64
C THR A 277 -2.22 -12.17 -18.83
N LEU A 278 -2.40 -12.39 -17.52
CA LEU A 278 -1.27 -12.71 -16.64
C LEU A 278 -0.60 -14.03 -17.02
N LEU A 279 -1.38 -15.03 -17.42
CA LEU A 279 -0.84 -16.34 -17.81
C LEU A 279 0.06 -16.23 -19.04
N GLU A 280 -0.38 -15.51 -20.08
CA GLU A 280 0.44 -15.26 -21.27
C GLU A 280 1.71 -14.49 -20.91
N ALA A 281 1.63 -13.51 -20.01
CA ALA A 281 2.79 -12.74 -19.56
C ALA A 281 3.80 -13.62 -18.81
N VAL A 282 3.32 -14.52 -17.93
CA VAL A 282 4.18 -15.52 -17.26
C VAL A 282 4.82 -16.46 -18.29
N GLN A 283 4.07 -16.89 -19.30
CA GLN A 283 4.58 -17.79 -20.34
C GLN A 283 5.62 -17.11 -21.24
N SER A 284 5.42 -15.84 -21.61
CA SER A 284 6.31 -15.10 -22.50
C SER A 284 7.56 -14.60 -21.79
N LEU A 285 7.41 -13.98 -20.62
CA LEU A 285 8.50 -13.32 -19.88
C LEU A 285 9.31 -14.30 -19.03
N LYS A 286 8.71 -15.45 -18.67
CA LYS A 286 9.27 -16.46 -17.77
C LYS A 286 9.86 -15.86 -16.48
N PRO A 287 9.06 -15.10 -15.71
CA PRO A 287 9.55 -14.45 -14.52
C PRO A 287 9.97 -15.47 -13.45
N THR A 288 10.98 -15.11 -12.68
CA THR A 288 11.43 -15.89 -11.51
C THR A 288 10.74 -15.41 -10.22
N VAL A 289 10.21 -14.18 -10.25
CA VAL A 289 9.50 -13.52 -9.15
C VAL A 289 8.18 -12.97 -9.67
N LEU A 290 7.07 -13.38 -9.04
CA LEU A 290 5.72 -12.90 -9.33
C LEU A 290 5.17 -12.15 -8.10
N ILE A 291 4.76 -10.90 -8.28
CA ILE A 291 4.30 -10.01 -7.20
C ILE A 291 2.90 -9.49 -7.52
N GLY A 292 1.96 -9.69 -6.59
CA GLY A 292 0.57 -9.28 -6.71
C GLY A 292 0.30 -8.05 -5.86
N THR A 293 -0.08 -6.96 -6.50
CA THR A 293 -0.47 -5.68 -5.88
C THR A 293 -1.68 -5.10 -6.60
N SER A 294 -2.63 -5.98 -6.95
CA SER A 294 -3.73 -5.66 -7.86
C SER A 294 -5.00 -5.18 -7.17
N GLY A 295 -5.14 -5.48 -5.88
CA GLY A 295 -6.40 -5.38 -5.14
C GLY A 295 -7.48 -6.32 -5.67
N LYS A 296 -7.13 -7.41 -6.38
CA LYS A 296 -8.11 -8.35 -6.95
C LYS A 296 -7.77 -9.79 -6.57
N GLY A 297 -8.64 -10.39 -5.77
CA GLY A 297 -8.46 -11.74 -5.25
C GLY A 297 -8.55 -12.82 -6.32
N GLY A 298 -7.82 -13.92 -6.11
CA GLY A 298 -7.89 -15.12 -6.96
C GLY A 298 -7.30 -14.96 -8.36
N THR A 299 -6.54 -13.91 -8.62
CA THR A 299 -5.94 -13.62 -9.93
C THR A 299 -4.66 -14.42 -10.20
N PHE A 300 -3.97 -14.91 -9.17
CA PHE A 300 -2.94 -15.94 -9.33
C PHE A 300 -3.65 -17.28 -9.38
N THR A 301 -4.21 -17.60 -10.54
CA THR A 301 -4.94 -18.85 -10.77
C THR A 301 -4.00 -20.05 -10.71
N LYS A 302 -4.58 -21.25 -10.62
CA LYS A 302 -3.83 -22.50 -10.67
C LYS A 302 -2.89 -22.56 -11.87
N ASP A 303 -3.38 -22.22 -13.07
CA ASP A 303 -2.58 -22.26 -14.29
C ASP A 303 -1.40 -21.28 -14.26
N VAL A 304 -1.59 -20.10 -13.67
CA VAL A 304 -0.52 -19.09 -13.48
C VAL A 304 0.55 -19.62 -12.54
N VAL A 305 0.15 -20.17 -11.39
CA VAL A 305 1.08 -20.66 -10.36
C VAL A 305 1.79 -21.94 -10.81
N GLU A 306 1.10 -22.85 -11.51
CA GLU A 306 1.72 -24.03 -12.11
C GLU A 306 2.69 -23.64 -13.23
N ALA A 307 2.39 -22.62 -14.05
CA ALA A 307 3.31 -22.09 -15.04
C ALA A 307 4.58 -21.51 -14.38
N MET A 308 4.43 -20.74 -13.29
CA MET A 308 5.57 -20.28 -12.48
C MET A 308 6.41 -21.45 -11.97
N GLY A 309 5.77 -22.49 -11.43
CA GLY A 309 6.44 -23.69 -10.90
C GLY A 309 7.07 -24.59 -11.97
N ALA A 310 6.59 -24.55 -13.21
CA ALA A 310 7.17 -25.31 -14.33
C ALA A 310 8.44 -24.64 -14.87
N GLN A 311 8.52 -23.31 -14.80
CA GLN A 311 9.65 -22.52 -15.30
C GLN A 311 10.77 -22.35 -14.27
N ASN A 312 10.44 -22.48 -12.99
CA ASN A 312 11.35 -22.21 -11.88
C ASN A 312 11.38 -23.39 -10.89
N ASP A 313 12.58 -23.80 -10.45
CA ASP A 313 12.70 -24.82 -9.40
C ASP A 313 12.08 -24.34 -8.07
N LYS A 314 12.32 -23.06 -7.72
CA LYS A 314 11.73 -22.39 -6.55
C LYS A 314 11.14 -21.03 -6.96
N PRO A 315 9.90 -20.98 -7.47
CA PRO A 315 9.28 -19.71 -7.84
C PRO A 315 9.06 -18.84 -6.60
N VAL A 316 9.38 -17.55 -6.68
CA VAL A 316 9.03 -16.57 -5.64
C VAL A 316 7.66 -15.98 -5.99
N ILE A 317 6.68 -16.13 -5.10
CA ILE A 317 5.29 -15.70 -5.32
C ILE A 317 4.82 -14.88 -4.13
N PHE A 318 4.64 -13.58 -4.32
CA PHE A 318 4.17 -12.66 -3.28
C PHE A 318 2.74 -12.20 -3.59
N ALA A 319 1.76 -12.52 -2.74
CA ALA A 319 0.34 -12.16 -2.91
C ALA A 319 -0.06 -11.06 -1.90
N LEU A 320 0.23 -9.80 -2.24
CA LEU A 320 0.31 -8.70 -1.28
C LEU A 320 -0.99 -7.92 -1.10
N SER A 321 -1.99 -8.16 -1.93
CA SER A 321 -3.26 -7.43 -1.83
C SER A 321 -4.00 -7.72 -0.53
N ASN A 322 -4.48 -6.65 0.11
CA ASN A 322 -5.20 -6.68 1.38
C ASN A 322 -6.66 -6.23 1.23
N PRO A 323 -7.61 -6.76 2.03
CA PRO A 323 -7.47 -7.84 3.03
C PRO A 323 -7.42 -9.24 2.38
N THR A 324 -7.47 -10.32 3.17
CA THR A 324 -7.38 -11.73 2.72
C THR A 324 -8.28 -12.05 1.52
N SER A 325 -9.49 -11.47 1.44
CA SER A 325 -10.43 -11.68 0.32
C SER A 325 -9.94 -11.10 -1.02
N HIS A 326 -8.96 -10.21 -1.00
CA HIS A 326 -8.36 -9.56 -2.16
C HIS A 326 -6.98 -10.14 -2.50
N SER A 327 -6.47 -11.08 -1.70
CA SER A 327 -5.18 -11.73 -1.96
C SER A 327 -5.22 -12.52 -3.27
N GLU A 328 -4.18 -12.35 -4.09
CA GLU A 328 -4.10 -12.93 -5.42
C GLU A 328 -4.22 -14.47 -5.41
N CYS A 329 -3.68 -15.11 -4.37
CA CYS A 329 -3.93 -16.52 -4.02
C CYS A 329 -3.64 -16.74 -2.53
N THR A 330 -4.13 -17.85 -2.00
CA THR A 330 -3.84 -18.26 -0.62
C THR A 330 -2.49 -18.97 -0.49
N ALA A 331 -1.94 -19.03 0.72
CA ALA A 331 -0.74 -19.81 1.01
C ALA A 331 -0.91 -21.30 0.63
N GLU A 332 -2.06 -21.90 0.96
CA GLU A 332 -2.35 -23.30 0.63
C GLU A 332 -2.34 -23.55 -0.87
N GLN A 333 -2.94 -22.65 -1.66
CA GLN A 333 -2.93 -22.72 -3.11
C GLN A 333 -1.51 -22.59 -3.68
N ALA A 334 -0.74 -21.58 -3.24
CA ALA A 334 0.61 -21.37 -3.71
C ALA A 334 1.53 -22.58 -3.45
N TYR A 335 1.48 -23.16 -2.24
CA TYR A 335 2.26 -24.35 -1.93
C TYR A 335 1.76 -25.59 -2.65
N THR A 336 0.45 -25.84 -2.70
CA THR A 336 -0.11 -27.04 -3.33
C THR A 336 0.19 -27.07 -4.83
N TRP A 337 -0.05 -25.95 -5.54
CA TRP A 337 0.12 -25.87 -6.99
C TRP A 337 1.59 -25.85 -7.42
N THR A 338 2.51 -25.54 -6.51
CA THR A 338 3.97 -25.64 -6.76
C THR A 338 4.62 -26.88 -6.15
N GLN A 339 3.83 -27.82 -5.60
CA GLN A 339 4.33 -29.03 -4.93
C GLN A 339 5.30 -28.70 -3.78
N GLY A 340 4.99 -27.64 -3.02
CA GLY A 340 5.75 -27.19 -1.85
C GLY A 340 7.05 -26.45 -2.17
N ARG A 341 7.27 -26.08 -3.44
CA ARG A 341 8.52 -25.43 -3.89
C ARG A 341 8.49 -23.90 -3.86
N ALA A 342 7.30 -23.29 -3.87
CA ALA A 342 7.19 -21.83 -3.86
C ALA A 342 7.78 -21.21 -2.59
N VAL A 343 8.52 -20.12 -2.77
CA VAL A 343 8.81 -19.17 -1.69
C VAL A 343 7.68 -18.17 -1.67
N PHE A 344 6.79 -18.30 -0.69
CA PHE A 344 5.54 -17.55 -0.61
C PHE A 344 5.53 -16.54 0.54
N ALA A 345 5.00 -15.35 0.27
CA ALA A 345 4.64 -14.35 1.26
C ALA A 345 3.33 -13.66 0.85
N SER A 346 2.60 -13.10 1.81
CA SER A 346 1.33 -12.42 1.56
C SER A 346 1.19 -11.13 2.36
N GLY A 347 0.32 -10.22 1.92
CA GLY A 347 0.05 -8.98 2.68
C GLY A 347 -0.83 -9.22 3.91
N SER A 348 -1.75 -10.19 3.81
CA SER A 348 -2.64 -10.60 4.90
C SER A 348 -2.17 -11.90 5.54
N PRO A 349 -2.49 -12.15 6.83
CA PRO A 349 -2.06 -13.36 7.51
C PRO A 349 -2.78 -14.60 6.96
N PHE A 350 -2.02 -15.69 6.80
CA PHE A 350 -2.54 -17.03 6.52
C PHE A 350 -2.03 -18.01 7.58
N HIS A 351 -2.83 -19.03 7.87
CA HIS A 351 -2.42 -20.13 8.73
C HIS A 351 -1.27 -20.93 8.10
N SER A 352 -0.50 -21.63 8.95
CA SER A 352 0.50 -22.58 8.48
C SER A 352 -0.14 -23.70 7.67
N VAL A 353 0.58 -24.20 6.67
CA VAL A 353 0.11 -25.24 5.75
C VAL A 353 0.97 -26.49 5.95
N GLU A 354 0.32 -27.62 6.25
CA GLU A 354 1.00 -28.92 6.32
C GLU A 354 0.94 -29.60 4.95
N LEU A 355 2.10 -29.79 4.30
CA LEU A 355 2.19 -30.38 2.97
C LEU A 355 3.41 -31.32 2.89
N TYR A 356 3.19 -32.55 2.42
CA TYR A 356 4.21 -33.59 2.31
C TYR A 356 5.00 -33.84 3.61
N GLY A 357 4.33 -33.78 4.75
CA GLY A 357 4.95 -33.95 6.07
C GLY A 357 5.84 -32.79 6.51
N LYS A 358 5.72 -31.62 5.88
CA LYS A 358 6.40 -30.38 6.28
C LYS A 358 5.37 -29.33 6.66
N LEU A 359 5.65 -28.61 7.75
CA LEU A 359 4.91 -27.42 8.13
C LEU A 359 5.53 -26.20 7.44
N LEU A 360 4.75 -25.54 6.60
CA LEU A 360 5.12 -24.33 5.88
C LEU A 360 4.43 -23.14 6.55
N VAL A 361 5.21 -22.19 7.05
CA VAL A 361 4.71 -20.98 7.72
C VAL A 361 4.94 -19.80 6.78
N PRO A 362 3.90 -19.28 6.10
CA PRO A 362 4.05 -18.18 5.17
C PRO A 362 4.41 -16.88 5.90
N GLY A 363 5.35 -16.11 5.36
CA GLY A 363 5.66 -14.79 5.86
C GLY A 363 4.57 -13.77 5.50
N GLN A 364 4.45 -12.72 6.31
CA GLN A 364 3.58 -11.58 6.03
C GLN A 364 4.43 -10.34 5.70
N SER A 365 4.07 -9.64 4.62
CA SER A 365 4.72 -8.43 4.14
C SER A 365 3.92 -7.20 4.51
#